data_AF-A0A842TWM5-F1
#
_entry.id   AF-A0A842TWM5-F1
#
_cell.length_a   1.000
_cell.length_b   1.000
_cell.length_c   1.000
_cell.angle_alpha   90.00
_cell.angle_beta   90.00
_cell.angle_gamma   90.00
#
_symmetry.space_group_name_H-M   'P 1'
#
loop_
_entity.id
_entity.type
_entity.pdbx_description
1 polymer ?
#
loop_
_entity_poly.entity_id
_entity_poly.type
_entity_poly.pdbx_seq_one_letter_code
_entity_poly.pdbx_strand_id
1 'polypeptide(L)' 'MARKKKKKKSKKKSRKKKKRMKKIKGFSIRFMPFSEIRDLNSDGRIKKVLDIILGNNILILQGKLHPDEETRLIGDTMA' A
#
# COMPACT_ATOMS: atom_id res chain seq x y z
N MET A 1 -5.41 -17.27 69.42
CA MET A 1 -4.72 -16.13 68.78
C MET A 1 -4.54 -16.41 67.29
N ALA A 2 -4.86 -15.43 66.45
CA ALA A 2 -5.19 -15.60 65.03
C ALA A 2 -3.99 -15.53 64.07
N ARG A 3 -4.04 -16.40 63.05
CA ARG A 3 -3.64 -16.22 61.64
C ARG A 3 -2.58 -15.14 61.32
N LYS A 4 -1.53 -15.55 60.61
CA LYS A 4 -1.12 -14.87 59.35
C LYS A 4 -0.29 -15.80 58.46
N LYS A 5 -1.02 -16.46 57.54
CA LYS A 5 -0.46 -17.10 56.33
C LYS A 5 0.38 -16.05 55.59
N LYS A 6 1.71 -16.24 55.55
CA LYS A 6 2.64 -15.45 54.74
C LYS A 6 2.21 -15.52 53.27
N LYS A 7 1.56 -14.44 52.84
CA LYS A 7 1.37 -13.93 51.48
C LYS A 7 1.82 -14.86 50.35
N LYS A 8 0.85 -15.63 49.84
CA LYS A 8 0.68 -15.88 48.39
C LYS A 8 0.76 -14.54 47.66
N LYS A 9 1.91 -14.19 47.07
CA LYS A 9 2.01 -13.29 45.92
C LYS A 9 3.16 -13.76 45.05
N SER A 10 3.01 -14.98 44.51
CA SER A 10 3.78 -15.40 43.34
C SER A 10 3.55 -14.37 42.24
N LYS A 11 4.67 -13.79 41.80
CA LYS A 11 4.79 -12.74 40.79
C LYS A 11 3.89 -13.06 39.59
N LYS A 12 2.72 -12.42 39.50
CA LYS A 12 1.87 -12.42 38.31
C LYS A 12 2.61 -11.62 37.23
N LYS A 13 3.53 -12.28 36.52
CA LYS A 13 4.26 -11.77 35.36
C LYS A 13 3.21 -11.28 34.36
N SER A 14 3.01 -9.97 34.30
CA SER A 14 2.14 -9.33 33.34
C SER A 14 2.76 -9.53 31.95
N ARG A 15 2.32 -10.58 31.25
CA ARG A 15 2.51 -10.73 29.81
C ARG A 15 1.73 -9.61 29.11
N LYS A 16 2.29 -8.39 29.09
CA LYS A 16 1.86 -7.33 28.17
C LYS A 16 2.16 -7.84 26.76
N LYS A 17 1.19 -8.51 26.14
CA LYS A 17 1.19 -8.78 24.70
C LYS A 17 1.40 -7.44 24.00
N LYS A 18 2.60 -7.19 23.48
CA LYS A 18 2.85 -6.10 22.53
C LYS A 18 1.85 -6.31 21.39
N LYS A 19 0.78 -5.50 21.35
CA LYS A 19 -0.12 -5.40 20.20
C LYS A 19 0.79 -5.02 19.02
N ARG A 20 1.14 -5.96 18.16
CA ARG A 20 1.79 -5.67 16.89
C ARG A 20 0.85 -4.73 16.15
N MET A 21 1.24 -3.49 15.91
CA MET A 21 0.49 -2.59 15.05
C MET A 21 0.35 -3.31 13.72
N LYS A 22 -0.87 -3.69 13.36
CA LYS A 22 -1.17 -4.26 12.05
C LYS A 22 -0.77 -3.17 11.04
N LYS A 23 0.20 -3.45 10.17
CA LYS A 23 0.53 -2.57 9.04
C LYS A 23 -0.78 -2.36 8.28
N ILE A 24 -1.27 -1.12 8.27
CA ILE A 24 -2.41 -0.74 7.44
C ILE A 24 -1.92 -0.95 6.01
N LYS A 25 -2.50 -1.92 5.28
CA LYS A 25 -2.28 -2.06 3.85
C LYS A 25 -3.07 -0.94 3.17
N GLY A 26 -2.54 0.28 3.25
CA GLY A 26 -3.11 1.46 2.60
C GLY A 26 -2.69 1.55 1.14
N PHE A 27 -3.38 2.39 0.38
CA PHE A 27 -2.93 2.82 -0.93
C PHE A 27 -1.86 3.91 -0.78
N SER A 28 -0.79 3.84 -1.57
CA SER A 28 0.17 4.94 -1.71
C SER A 28 -0.23 5.83 -2.88
N ILE A 29 -0.13 7.14 -2.70
CA ILE A 29 -0.31 8.10 -3.80
C ILE A 29 1.07 8.38 -4.40
N ARG A 30 1.22 8.17 -5.71
CA ARG A 30 2.44 8.45 -6.47
C ARG A 30 2.15 9.48 -7.53
N PHE A 31 2.99 10.49 -7.64
CA PHE A 31 2.98 11.45 -8.75
C PHE A 31 4.00 11.04 -9.82
N MET A 32 3.63 11.14 -11.10
CA MET A 32 4.52 10.90 -12.24
C MET A 32 4.50 12.10 -13.19
N PRO A 33 5.63 12.81 -13.37
CA PRO A 33 5.75 13.86 -14.37
C PRO A 33 5.79 13.26 -15.79
N PHE A 34 5.32 14.03 -16.77
CA PHE A 34 5.23 13.56 -18.16
C PHE A 34 6.60 13.24 -18.77
N SER A 35 7.67 13.86 -18.26
CA SER A 35 9.05 13.57 -18.67
C SER A 35 9.44 12.10 -18.48
N GLU A 36 8.85 11.39 -17.51
CA GLU A 36 9.15 9.97 -17.27
C GLU A 36 8.61 9.02 -18.35
N ILE A 37 7.65 9.48 -19.15
CA ILE A 37 6.97 8.68 -20.18
C ILE A 37 7.09 9.31 -21.58
N ARG A 38 7.68 10.50 -21.69
CA ARG A 38 7.81 11.25 -22.94
C ARG A 38 8.49 10.43 -24.03
N ASP A 39 9.62 9.80 -23.69
CA ASP A 39 10.46 9.07 -24.64
C ASP A 39 10.01 7.62 -24.87
N LEU A 40 8.92 7.20 -24.22
CA LEU A 40 8.31 5.89 -24.43
C LEU A 40 7.29 5.94 -25.57
N ASN A 41 7.21 4.85 -26.33
CA ASN A 41 6.11 4.59 -27.25
C ASN A 41 4.82 4.26 -26.46
N SER A 42 3.67 4.28 -27.14
CA SER A 42 2.36 4.09 -26.49
C SER A 42 2.26 2.81 -25.67
N ASP A 43 2.75 1.68 -26.19
CA ASP A 43 2.84 0.42 -25.43
C ASP A 43 3.67 0.55 -24.15
N GLY A 44 4.84 1.19 -24.25
CA GLY A 44 5.74 1.42 -23.12
C GLY A 44 5.11 2.31 -22.05
N ARG A 45 4.36 3.34 -22.46
CA ARG A 45 3.63 4.22 -21.54
C ARG A 45 2.57 3.44 -20.76
N ILE A 46 1.74 2.67 -21.45
CA ILE A 46 0.69 1.84 -20.84
C ILE A 46 1.31 0.85 -19.86
N LYS A 47 2.35 0.12 -20.29
CA LYS A 47 3.06 -0.85 -19.43
C LYS A 47 3.59 -0.21 -18.15
N LYS A 48 4.22 0.97 -18.26
CA LYS A 48 4.76 1.69 -17.10
C LYS A 48 3.67 2.16 -16.14
N VAL A 49 2.48 2.52 -16.64
CA VAL A 49 1.32 2.86 -15.80
C VAL A 49 0.77 1.61 -15.10
N LEU A 50 0.56 0.52 -15.83
CA LEU A 50 0.09 -0.77 -15.31
C LEU A 50 0.99 -1.28 -14.17
N ASP A 51 2.31 -1.28 -14.37
CA ASP A 51 3.29 -1.72 -13.38
C ASP A 51 3.15 -0.97 -12.04
N ILE A 52 2.73 0.30 -12.06
CA ILE A 52 2.55 1.09 -10.86
C ILE A 52 1.21 0.81 -10.19
N ILE A 53 0.12 0.86 -10.95
CA ILE A 53 -1.24 0.74 -10.38
C ILE A 53 -1.50 -0.66 -9.80
N LEU A 54 -0.88 -1.71 -10.37
CA LEU A 54 -0.96 -3.08 -9.85
C LEU A 54 -0.31 -3.24 -8.46
N GLY A 55 0.54 -2.29 -8.05
CA GLY A 55 1.24 -2.29 -6.76
C GLY A 55 0.47 -1.66 -5.58
N ASN A 56 -0.87 -1.60 -5.59
CA ASN A 56 -1.70 -0.87 -4.61
C ASN A 56 -1.37 0.64 -4.55
N ASN A 57 -1.19 1.27 -5.71
CA ASN A 57 -0.90 2.70 -5.81
C ASN A 57 -2.04 3.45 -6.50
N ILE A 58 -2.30 4.68 -6.05
CA ILE A 58 -3.03 5.69 -6.78
C ILE A 58 -1.98 6.51 -7.55
N LEU A 59 -2.01 6.45 -8.88
CA LEU A 59 -1.11 7.20 -9.73
C LEU A 59 -1.74 8.53 -10.17
N ILE A 60 -1.05 9.64 -9.94
CA ILE A 60 -1.38 10.95 -10.49
C ILE A 60 -0.37 11.25 -11.59
N LEU A 61 -0.83 11.27 -12.84
CA LEU A 61 -0.01 11.58 -14.00
C LEU A 61 -0.09 13.07 -14.33
N GLN A 62 1.05 13.69 -14.66
CA GLN A 62 1.06 15.04 -15.23
C GLN A 62 0.61 14.98 -16.69
N GLY A 63 -0.43 15.75 -17.03
CA GLY A 63 -1.00 15.76 -18.37
C GLY A 63 -2.03 14.64 -18.56
N LYS A 64 -2.17 14.16 -19.80
CA LYS A 64 -3.10 13.08 -20.15
C LYS A 64 -2.46 12.10 -21.13
N LEU A 65 -2.93 10.86 -21.10
CA LEU A 65 -2.62 9.87 -22.13
C LEU A 65 -3.34 10.22 -23.43
N HIS A 66 -2.86 9.66 -24.55
CA HIS A 66 -3.61 9.73 -25.80
C HIS A 66 -4.93 8.93 -25.67
N PRO A 67 -6.03 9.31 -26.36
CA PRO A 67 -7.29 8.56 -26.29
C PRO A 67 -7.15 7.05 -26.58
N ASP A 68 -6.26 6.68 -27.50
CA ASP A 68 -6.00 5.27 -27.83
C ASP A 68 -5.25 4.55 -26.69
N GLU A 69 -4.33 5.24 -26.03
CA GLU A 69 -3.59 4.73 -24.88
C GLU A 69 -4.53 4.53 -23.68
N GLU A 70 -5.44 5.48 -23.44
CA GLU A 70 -6.45 5.41 -22.40
C GLU A 70 -7.42 4.24 -22.65
N THR A 71 -7.95 4.14 -23.88
CA THR A 71 -8.85 3.04 -24.28
C THR A 71 -8.21 1.69 -24.02
N ARG A 72 -6.94 1.53 -24.38
CA ARG A 72 -6.20 0.29 -24.17
C ARG A 72 -5.88 0.02 -22.71
N LEU A 73 -5.49 1.05 -21.94
CA LEU A 73 -5.27 0.93 -20.51
C LEU A 73 -6.54 0.47 -19.77
N ILE A 74 -7.70 1.01 -20.14
CA ILE A 74 -9.00 0.58 -19.60
C ILE A 74 -9.28 -0.87 -20.00
N GLY A 75 -9.12 -1.20 -21.29
CA GLY A 75 -9.31 -2.57 -21.79
C GLY A 75 -8.45 -3.60 -21.05
N ASP A 76 -7.18 -3.28 -20.80
CA ASP A 76 -6.23 -4.17 -20.12
C ASP A 76 -6.50 -4.30 -18.61
N THR A 77 -7.22 -3.35 -18.00
CA THR A 77 -7.48 -3.33 -16.54
C THR A 77 -8.88 -3.78 -16.14
N MET A 78 -9.86 -3.68 -17.04
CA MET A 78 -11.26 -4.02 -16.75
C MET A 78 -11.75 -5.34 -17.35
N ALA A 79 -10.98 -5.97 -18.23
CA ALA A 79 -11.28 -7.30 -18.77
C ALA A 79 -11.26 -8.37 -17.68
#